data_AF-A0A254RNM1-F1
#
_entry.id   AF-A0A254RNM1-F1
#
_cell.length_a   1.000
_cell.length_b   1.000
_cell.length_c   1.000
_cell.angle_alpha   90.00
_cell.angle_beta   90.00
_cell.angle_gamma   90.00
#
_symmetry.space_group_name_H-M   'P 1'
#
loop_
_entity.id
_entity.type
_entity.pdbx_description
1 polymer ?
#
loop_
_entity_poly.entity_id
_entity_poly.type
_entity_poly.pdbx_seq_one_letter_code
_entity_poly.pdbx_strand_id
1 'polypeptide(L)'
;MNKNEISQYLFKKRSAVELSRWLRTVYFPEITTRFNNEEFLKRFALYQNEKIPTNERNLTDVRTRMGVLIEFELARISNDLFHESNVHNIFLSYVVANRFPDLEVRDNSGNRYLRFEIKCLQCKAEEKSANFDTLKKDIDPSSDFVIVCLWDWVDQKNKNIEWDSFPKIFKVFIFHAYSLASLRDTYWLNNPPQDLGEGYQGFDIRYAITCKKGIYSKEQGNYGKLTRIKTKADGFNYSPQETAELIDTENEYNLFKEEIIFLGFKIIAQEKKHLGMNSISLKENGNTYGFKKNHTAFLLSSKLNKKIFHETSFYITNNLTQCIVMTDKYKSTIYKLKNKEIKKIKTDIKPKKIIDFIDPV
;
A
#
# COMPACT_ATOMS: atom_id res chain seq x y z
N MET A 1 21.68 -11.56 7.32
CA MET A 1 21.28 -12.93 6.92
C MET A 1 22.52 -13.75 6.63
N ASN A 2 22.51 -15.06 6.88
CA ASN A 2 23.64 -15.93 6.55
C ASN A 2 23.30 -16.91 5.40
N LYS A 3 24.33 -17.51 4.81
CA LYS A 3 24.21 -18.46 3.69
C LYS A 3 23.18 -19.56 3.91
N ASN A 4 23.21 -20.18 5.10
CA ASN A 4 22.37 -21.32 5.43
C ASN A 4 20.90 -20.91 5.49
N GLU A 5 20.62 -19.75 6.07
CA GLU A 5 19.27 -19.19 6.16
C GLU A 5 18.68 -18.93 4.77
N ILE A 6 19.39 -18.16 3.92
CA ILE A 6 18.96 -17.85 2.55
C ILE A 6 18.72 -19.13 1.76
N SER A 7 19.64 -20.10 1.86
CA SER A 7 19.51 -21.38 1.15
C SER A 7 18.31 -22.19 1.66
N GLN A 8 18.00 -22.19 2.95
CA GLN A 8 16.86 -22.95 3.45
C GLN A 8 15.51 -22.38 2.99
N TYR A 9 15.38 -21.05 2.98
CA TYR A 9 14.11 -20.40 2.65
C TYR A 9 13.89 -20.24 1.14
N LEU A 10 14.92 -19.94 0.36
CA LEU A 10 14.76 -19.66 -1.07
C LEU A 10 14.70 -20.91 -1.95
N PHE A 11 15.19 -22.08 -1.49
CA PHE A 11 15.10 -23.35 -2.23
C PHE A 11 13.78 -24.14 -1.98
N LYS A 12 12.68 -23.47 -1.57
CA LYS A 12 11.36 -24.09 -1.24
C LYS A 12 11.40 -25.23 -0.20
N LYS A 13 12.36 -25.24 0.74
CA LYS A 13 12.44 -26.33 1.74
C LYS A 13 11.53 -26.12 2.96
N ARG A 14 10.67 -25.11 2.95
CA ARG A 14 9.83 -24.68 4.08
C ARG A 14 8.38 -24.54 3.66
N SER A 15 7.48 -24.58 4.64
CA SER A 15 6.06 -24.31 4.39
C SER A 15 5.83 -22.87 3.91
N ALA A 16 4.73 -22.63 3.20
CA ALA A 16 4.38 -21.28 2.72
C ALA A 16 4.22 -20.28 3.89
N VAL A 17 3.70 -20.73 5.05
CA VAL A 17 3.58 -19.88 6.25
C VAL A 17 4.94 -19.48 6.83
N GLU A 18 5.86 -20.44 6.98
CA GLU A 18 7.21 -20.14 7.44
C GLU A 18 7.93 -19.18 6.49
N LEU A 19 7.76 -19.40 5.19
CA LEU A 19 8.35 -18.54 4.16
C LEU A 19 7.74 -17.13 4.19
N SER A 20 6.41 -16.99 4.25
CA SER A 20 5.73 -15.69 4.43
C SER A 20 6.24 -14.93 5.65
N ARG A 21 6.45 -15.63 6.78
CA ARG A 21 6.98 -15.01 8.00
C ARG A 21 8.40 -14.53 7.81
N TRP A 22 9.29 -15.38 7.29
CA TRP A 22 10.68 -15.01 7.04
C TRP A 22 10.81 -13.86 6.03
N LEU A 23 10.00 -13.88 4.96
CA LEU A 23 9.94 -12.78 4.00
C LEU A 23 9.55 -11.45 4.67
N ARG A 24 8.58 -11.48 5.59
CA ARG A 24 8.09 -10.28 6.32
C ARG A 24 9.03 -9.78 7.40
N THR A 25 9.70 -10.68 8.13
CA THR A 25 10.44 -10.30 9.34
C THR A 25 11.95 -10.20 9.14
N VAL A 26 12.49 -10.81 8.08
CA VAL A 26 13.93 -10.84 7.82
C VAL A 26 14.26 -10.29 6.44
N TYR A 27 13.74 -10.93 5.38
CA TYR A 27 14.21 -10.68 4.01
C TYR A 27 13.87 -9.29 3.48
N PHE A 28 12.58 -8.94 3.41
CA PHE A 28 12.15 -7.63 2.91
C PHE A 28 12.47 -6.46 3.84
N PRO A 29 12.52 -6.62 5.18
CA PRO A 29 13.06 -5.57 6.06
C PRO A 29 14.51 -5.19 5.75
N GLU A 30 15.39 -6.17 5.49
CA GLU A 30 16.78 -5.89 5.07
C GLU A 30 16.80 -5.17 3.72
N ILE A 31 16.02 -5.65 2.74
CA ILE A 31 15.92 -5.00 1.42
C ILE A 31 15.42 -3.56 1.55
N THR A 32 14.40 -3.33 2.38
CA THR A 32 13.82 -2.00 2.61
C THR A 32 14.83 -1.06 3.27
N THR A 33 15.64 -1.58 4.20
CA THR A 33 16.70 -0.81 4.87
C THR A 33 17.74 -0.35 3.86
N ARG A 34 18.17 -1.24 2.96
CA ARG A 34 19.12 -0.92 1.88
C ARG A 34 18.54 0.03 0.84
N PHE A 35 17.32 -0.20 0.38
CA PHE A 35 16.63 0.68 -0.56
C PHE A 35 16.56 2.13 -0.02
N ASN A 36 16.30 2.27 1.27
CA ASN A 36 16.21 3.57 1.94
C ASN A 36 17.57 4.16 2.36
N ASN A 37 18.70 3.54 2.01
CA ASN A 37 20.03 4.07 2.27
C ASN A 37 20.36 5.20 1.28
N GLU A 38 21.10 6.21 1.74
CA GLU A 38 21.59 7.34 0.95
C GLU A 38 22.19 6.94 -0.40
N GLU A 39 22.99 5.86 -0.46
CA GLU A 39 23.62 5.38 -1.69
C GLU A 39 22.60 4.99 -2.77
N PHE A 40 21.43 4.54 -2.36
CA PHE A 40 20.33 4.14 -3.23
C PHE A 40 19.47 5.33 -3.58
N LEU A 41 19.12 6.11 -2.55
CA LEU A 41 18.24 7.28 -2.68
C LEU A 41 18.80 8.28 -3.68
N LYS A 42 20.13 8.45 -3.77
CA LYS A 42 20.75 9.38 -4.73
C LYS A 42 20.41 9.08 -6.20
N ARG A 43 20.07 7.84 -6.56
CA ARG A 43 19.72 7.45 -7.94
C ARG A 43 18.29 7.80 -8.33
N PHE A 44 17.41 7.98 -7.35
CA PHE A 44 15.97 8.21 -7.57
C PHE A 44 15.50 9.57 -7.04
N ALA A 45 16.36 10.28 -6.32
CA ALA A 45 16.08 11.59 -5.79
C ALA A 45 15.83 12.61 -6.92
N LEU A 46 15.04 13.62 -6.58
CA LEU A 46 14.82 14.79 -7.42
C LEU A 46 15.82 15.87 -7.02
N TYR A 47 16.42 16.50 -8.03
CA TYR A 47 17.47 17.50 -7.85
C TYR A 47 17.07 18.84 -8.45
N GLN A 48 17.66 19.92 -7.95
CA GLN A 48 17.67 21.24 -8.62
C GLN A 48 16.27 21.76 -9.05
N ASN A 49 15.27 21.57 -8.20
CA ASN A 49 13.87 21.90 -8.42
C ASN A 49 13.17 21.09 -9.52
N GLU A 50 13.62 19.87 -9.80
CA GLU A 50 12.85 18.89 -10.56
C GLU A 50 11.47 18.69 -9.92
N LYS A 51 10.41 18.88 -10.72
CA LYS A 51 9.03 18.82 -10.23
C LYS A 51 8.30 17.58 -10.72
N ILE A 52 7.66 16.89 -9.79
CA ILE A 52 6.65 15.90 -10.10
C ILE A 52 5.43 16.63 -10.68
N PRO A 53 4.84 16.15 -11.79
CA PRO A 53 3.60 16.70 -12.33
C PRO A 53 2.48 16.79 -11.29
N THR A 54 1.64 17.82 -11.37
CA THR A 54 0.55 18.05 -10.39
C THR A 54 -0.83 17.62 -10.89
N ASN A 55 -0.94 17.23 -12.17
CA ASN A 55 -2.16 16.70 -12.79
C ASN A 55 -2.22 15.17 -12.64
N GLU A 56 -3.43 14.63 -12.46
CA GLU A 56 -3.61 13.22 -12.10
C GLU A 56 -3.13 12.24 -13.18
N ARG A 57 -3.26 12.60 -14.47
CA ARG A 57 -2.84 11.73 -15.57
C ARG A 57 -1.32 11.50 -15.52
N ASN A 58 -0.55 12.58 -15.47
CA ASN A 58 0.91 12.48 -15.42
C ASN A 58 1.41 11.92 -14.07
N LEU A 59 0.64 12.10 -12.99
CA LEU A 59 0.94 11.45 -11.71
C LEU A 59 0.84 9.93 -11.80
N THR A 60 -0.11 9.39 -12.57
CA THR A 60 -0.20 7.95 -12.83
C THR A 60 1.04 7.45 -13.56
N ASP A 61 1.53 8.18 -14.56
CA ASP A 61 2.75 7.79 -15.30
C ASP A 61 3.98 7.76 -14.39
N VAL A 62 4.14 8.77 -13.52
CA VAL A 62 5.21 8.79 -12.51
C VAL A 62 5.09 7.62 -11.54
N ARG A 63 3.88 7.30 -11.07
CA ARG A 63 3.66 6.16 -10.16
C ARG A 63 4.02 4.84 -10.81
N THR A 64 3.60 4.63 -12.06
CA THR A 64 3.95 3.43 -12.84
C THR A 64 5.45 3.32 -13.04
N ARG A 65 6.12 4.41 -13.44
CA ARG A 65 7.58 4.43 -13.59
C ARG A 65 8.29 4.11 -12.28
N MET A 66 7.87 4.72 -11.18
CA MET A 66 8.45 4.43 -9.86
C MET A 66 8.21 2.99 -9.42
N GLY A 67 7.05 2.40 -9.75
CA GLY A 67 6.80 0.99 -9.47
C GLY A 67 7.80 0.06 -10.16
N VAL A 68 8.05 0.31 -11.45
CA VAL A 68 9.05 -0.43 -12.24
C VAL A 68 10.46 -0.22 -11.67
N LEU A 69 10.84 1.02 -11.34
CA LEU A 69 12.16 1.31 -10.76
C LEU A 69 12.37 0.62 -9.39
N ILE A 70 11.34 0.61 -8.54
CA ILE A 70 11.37 -0.11 -7.27
C ILE A 70 11.56 -1.62 -7.53
N GLU A 71 10.80 -2.22 -8.44
CA GLU A 71 10.95 -3.63 -8.80
C GLU A 71 12.37 -3.98 -9.25
N PHE A 72 12.94 -3.18 -10.16
CA PHE A 72 14.34 -3.34 -10.60
C PHE A 72 15.30 -3.32 -9.43
N GLU A 73 15.13 -2.34 -8.53
CA GLU A 73 16.03 -2.15 -7.41
C GLU A 73 15.90 -3.26 -6.34
N LEU A 74 14.68 -3.76 -6.09
CA LEU A 74 14.47 -4.90 -5.18
C LEU A 74 15.23 -6.14 -5.66
N ALA A 75 15.24 -6.41 -6.97
CA ALA A 75 16.00 -7.53 -7.53
C ALA A 75 17.50 -7.30 -7.47
N ARG A 76 17.96 -6.09 -7.75
CA ARG A 76 19.37 -5.72 -7.62
C ARG A 76 19.88 -5.91 -6.19
N ILE A 77 19.17 -5.36 -5.20
CA ILE A 77 19.50 -5.50 -3.77
C ILE A 77 19.50 -6.96 -3.35
N SER A 78 18.51 -7.74 -3.80
CA SER A 78 18.42 -9.17 -3.51
C SER A 78 19.66 -9.93 -3.99
N ASN A 79 20.12 -9.65 -5.21
CA ASN A 79 21.31 -10.28 -5.76
C ASN A 79 22.60 -9.85 -5.04
N ASP A 80 22.73 -8.56 -4.69
CA ASP A 80 23.84 -8.07 -3.87
C ASP A 80 23.87 -8.80 -2.51
N LEU A 81 22.71 -8.96 -1.87
CA LEU A 81 22.56 -9.68 -0.60
C LEU A 81 22.96 -11.16 -0.70
N PHE A 82 22.59 -11.84 -1.79
CA PHE A 82 22.98 -13.23 -2.02
C PHE A 82 24.50 -13.34 -2.16
N HIS A 83 25.10 -12.46 -2.95
CA HIS A 83 26.54 -12.43 -3.16
C HIS A 83 27.31 -12.17 -1.86
N GLU A 84 26.92 -11.15 -1.09
CA GLU A 84 27.51 -10.84 0.23
C GLU A 84 27.36 -12.00 1.23
N SER A 85 26.30 -12.79 1.10
CA SER A 85 26.05 -13.97 1.92
C SER A 85 26.75 -15.23 1.42
N ASN A 86 27.66 -15.13 0.44
CA ASN A 86 28.34 -16.26 -0.21
C ASN A 86 27.38 -17.29 -0.84
N VAL A 87 26.23 -16.81 -1.33
CA VAL A 87 25.23 -17.57 -2.09
C VAL A 87 25.35 -17.16 -3.56
N HIS A 88 26.01 -17.99 -4.37
CA HIS A 88 26.27 -17.72 -5.80
C HIS A 88 25.53 -18.69 -6.74
N ASN A 89 24.79 -19.63 -6.17
CA ASN A 89 24.06 -20.66 -6.91
C ASN A 89 22.60 -20.29 -7.17
N ILE A 90 22.13 -19.16 -6.64
CA ILE A 90 20.81 -18.60 -6.94
C ILE A 90 20.88 -17.09 -7.19
N PHE A 91 19.90 -16.60 -7.93
CA PHE A 91 19.71 -15.19 -8.25
C PHE A 91 18.22 -14.87 -8.42
N LEU A 92 17.85 -13.61 -8.21
CA LEU A 92 16.53 -13.08 -8.53
C LEU A 92 16.57 -12.48 -9.95
N SER A 93 15.65 -12.94 -10.79
CA SER A 93 15.57 -12.61 -12.22
C SER A 93 14.22 -12.01 -12.59
N TYR A 94 14.19 -11.19 -13.64
CA TYR A 94 12.98 -10.56 -14.17
C TYR A 94 12.26 -11.48 -15.16
N VAL A 95 10.93 -11.47 -15.14
CA VAL A 95 10.12 -12.09 -16.19
C VAL A 95 9.84 -11.03 -17.26
N VAL A 96 10.50 -11.16 -18.41
CA VAL A 96 10.40 -10.18 -19.51
C VAL A 96 9.03 -10.20 -20.19
N ALA A 97 8.36 -11.35 -20.19
CA ALA A 97 7.00 -11.43 -20.68
C ALA A 97 6.09 -10.69 -19.68
N ASN A 98 5.27 -9.75 -20.16
CA ASN A 98 4.29 -9.02 -19.36
C ASN A 98 3.17 -9.95 -18.85
N ARG A 99 3.50 -10.82 -17.89
CA ARG A 99 2.67 -11.85 -17.27
C ARG A 99 3.21 -12.13 -15.88
N PHE A 100 2.33 -12.60 -15.00
CA PHE A 100 2.71 -13.11 -13.69
C PHE A 100 3.78 -14.21 -13.77
N PRO A 101 4.77 -14.23 -12.87
CA PRO A 101 5.11 -13.19 -11.88
C PRO A 101 6.02 -12.10 -12.47
N ASP A 102 6.29 -11.02 -11.72
CA ASP A 102 7.29 -10.02 -12.11
C ASP A 102 8.74 -10.53 -11.91
N LEU A 103 9.01 -11.19 -10.78
CA LEU A 103 10.34 -11.70 -10.41
C LEU A 103 10.33 -13.20 -10.10
N GLU A 104 11.43 -13.88 -10.40
CA GLU A 104 11.64 -15.31 -10.10
C GLU A 104 13.02 -15.57 -9.50
N VAL A 105 13.07 -16.33 -8.40
CA VAL A 105 14.31 -16.88 -7.85
C VAL A 105 14.68 -18.11 -8.67
N ARG A 106 15.90 -18.12 -9.21
CA ARG A 106 16.43 -19.20 -10.06
C ARG A 106 17.78 -19.68 -9.59
N ASP A 107 18.14 -20.90 -9.97
CA ASP A 107 19.54 -21.36 -9.95
C ASP A 107 20.24 -21.15 -11.29
N ASN A 108 21.54 -21.46 -11.31
CA ASN A 108 22.38 -21.39 -12.51
C ASN A 108 21.98 -22.40 -13.61
N SER A 109 21.11 -23.37 -13.30
CA SER A 109 20.53 -24.30 -14.28
C SER A 109 19.23 -23.77 -14.88
N GLY A 110 18.74 -22.62 -14.40
CA GLY A 110 17.47 -22.02 -14.80
C GLY A 110 16.25 -22.58 -14.06
N ASN A 111 16.42 -23.49 -13.10
CA ASN A 111 15.32 -24.00 -12.29
C ASN A 111 14.69 -22.88 -11.48
N ARG A 112 13.37 -22.90 -11.35
CA ARG A 112 12.61 -21.89 -10.62
C ARG A 112 12.28 -22.36 -9.21
N TYR A 113 12.47 -21.47 -8.26
CA TYR A 113 12.09 -21.68 -6.87
C TYR A 113 10.95 -20.74 -6.51
N LEU A 114 11.21 -19.52 -6.06
CA LEU A 114 10.15 -18.60 -5.66
C LEU A 114 9.74 -17.67 -6.79
N ARG A 115 8.49 -17.20 -6.73
CA ARG A 115 7.92 -16.23 -7.67
C ARG A 115 7.30 -15.07 -6.90
N PHE A 116 7.65 -13.85 -7.28
CA PHE A 116 7.17 -12.64 -6.63
C PHE A 116 6.45 -11.74 -7.64
N GLU A 117 5.21 -11.41 -7.33
CA GLU A 117 4.48 -10.34 -7.99
C GLU A 117 4.66 -9.06 -7.17
N ILE A 118 5.17 -7.99 -7.79
CA ILE A 118 5.46 -6.72 -7.13
C ILE A 118 4.35 -5.72 -7.44
N LYS A 119 3.78 -5.11 -6.40
CA LYS A 119 2.87 -3.97 -6.51
C LYS A 119 3.40 -2.81 -5.71
N CYS A 120 3.46 -1.64 -6.33
CA CYS A 120 3.93 -0.43 -5.66
C CYS A 120 2.79 0.56 -5.51
N LEU A 121 2.48 0.96 -4.27
CA LEU A 121 1.43 1.91 -3.95
C LEU A 121 2.01 3.18 -3.37
N GLN A 122 1.73 4.31 -4.00
CA GLN A 122 2.02 5.61 -3.42
C GLN A 122 1.08 5.89 -2.24
N CYS A 123 1.61 6.23 -1.07
CA CYS A 123 0.84 6.41 0.16
C CYS A 123 -0.23 7.51 0.01
N LYS A 124 0.13 8.67 -0.57
CA LYS A 124 -0.76 9.82 -0.76
C LYS A 124 -1.72 9.73 -1.96
N ALA A 125 -1.70 8.64 -2.74
CA ALA A 125 -2.62 8.51 -3.88
C ALA A 125 -4.09 8.46 -3.40
N GLU A 126 -4.95 9.27 -4.04
CA GLU A 126 -6.40 9.27 -3.80
C GLU A 126 -7.03 7.92 -4.18
N GLU A 127 -6.57 7.36 -5.31
CA GLU A 127 -6.93 6.02 -5.76
C GLU A 127 -5.72 5.10 -5.68
N LYS A 128 -5.67 4.33 -4.59
CA LYS A 128 -4.70 3.24 -4.44
C LYS A 128 -5.17 2.06 -5.30
N SER A 129 -4.57 1.93 -6.48
CA SER A 129 -4.77 0.79 -7.36
C SER A 129 -3.57 -0.15 -7.28
N ALA A 130 -3.77 -1.29 -6.64
CA ALA A 130 -2.92 -2.46 -6.80
C ALA A 130 -3.83 -3.55 -7.36
N ASN A 131 -3.55 -3.97 -8.59
CA ASN A 131 -4.30 -5.03 -9.25
C ASN A 131 -3.50 -6.32 -9.17
N PHE A 132 -4.12 -7.37 -8.67
CA PHE A 132 -3.66 -8.73 -8.73
C PHE A 132 -4.76 -9.56 -9.37
N ASP A 133 -4.76 -9.66 -10.69
CA ASP A 133 -5.77 -10.31 -11.53
C ASP A 133 -5.33 -11.70 -12.02
N THR A 134 -4.17 -12.18 -11.57
CA THR A 134 -3.71 -13.55 -11.84
C THR A 134 -4.73 -14.57 -11.37
N LEU A 135 -5.20 -15.42 -12.27
CA LEU A 135 -6.15 -16.48 -11.93
C LEU A 135 -5.50 -17.50 -11.02
N LYS A 136 -6.30 -18.04 -10.09
CA LYS A 136 -5.84 -19.02 -9.10
C LYS A 136 -5.14 -20.24 -9.71
N LYS A 137 -5.52 -20.64 -10.92
CA LYS A 137 -4.91 -21.75 -11.67
C LYS A 137 -3.46 -21.50 -12.12
N ASP A 138 -3.04 -20.24 -12.22
CA ASP A 138 -1.69 -19.86 -12.70
C ASP A 138 -0.70 -19.64 -11.53
N ILE A 139 -1.18 -19.83 -10.29
CA ILE A 139 -0.47 -19.60 -9.03
C ILE A 139 -0.06 -20.96 -8.43
N ASP A 140 1.21 -21.09 -8.06
CA ASP A 140 1.75 -22.22 -7.31
C ASP A 140 1.58 -21.96 -5.79
N PRO A 141 0.75 -22.74 -5.09
CA PRO A 141 0.46 -22.54 -3.66
C PRO A 141 1.65 -22.84 -2.74
N SER A 142 2.79 -23.28 -3.28
CA SER A 142 4.00 -23.55 -2.48
C SER A 142 5.03 -22.41 -2.54
N SER A 143 4.95 -21.51 -3.52
CA SER A 143 6.11 -20.65 -3.83
C SER A 143 5.83 -19.26 -4.34
N ASP A 144 4.57 -18.91 -4.46
CA ASP A 144 4.16 -17.67 -5.09
C ASP A 144 3.69 -16.68 -4.04
N PHE A 145 4.22 -15.47 -4.13
CA PHE A 145 3.92 -14.39 -3.19
C PHE A 145 3.60 -13.09 -3.93
N VAL A 146 2.69 -12.31 -3.35
CA VAL A 146 2.42 -10.94 -3.78
C VAL A 146 3.05 -9.99 -2.77
N ILE A 147 3.89 -9.10 -3.27
CA ILE A 147 4.70 -8.16 -2.50
C ILE A 147 4.14 -6.76 -2.75
N VAL A 148 3.62 -6.10 -1.74
CA VAL A 148 3.08 -4.74 -1.86
C VAL A 148 3.98 -3.74 -1.15
N CYS A 149 4.68 -2.90 -1.91
CA CYS A 149 5.53 -1.84 -1.41
C CYS A 149 4.74 -0.53 -1.26
N LEU A 150 4.63 -0.04 -0.03
CA LEU A 150 4.12 1.32 0.24
C LEU A 150 5.25 2.31 0.20
N TRP A 151 5.17 3.27 -0.72
CA TRP A 151 6.21 4.27 -0.92
C TRP A 151 5.65 5.68 -1.00
N ASP A 152 6.47 6.69 -0.76
CA ASP A 152 6.15 8.08 -1.10
C ASP A 152 7.42 8.95 -1.16
N TRP A 153 7.27 10.16 -1.66
CA TRP A 153 8.32 11.18 -1.67
C TRP A 153 8.48 11.81 -0.29
N VAL A 154 9.74 11.98 0.12
CA VAL A 154 10.13 12.59 1.39
C VAL A 154 10.97 13.83 1.13
N ASP A 155 10.50 14.97 1.66
CA ASP A 155 11.16 16.28 1.55
C ASP A 155 12.12 16.50 2.73
N GLN A 156 13.21 15.74 2.77
CA GLN A 156 14.23 15.83 3.81
C GLN A 156 15.58 16.23 3.21
N LYS A 157 16.11 17.38 3.65
CA LYS A 157 17.46 17.81 3.29
C LYS A 157 18.49 16.86 3.89
N ASN A 158 19.49 16.51 3.09
CA ASN A 158 20.71 15.87 3.56
C ASN A 158 21.78 16.95 3.78
N LYS A 159 22.72 16.72 4.71
CA LYS A 159 23.85 17.64 4.92
C LYS A 159 24.88 17.56 3.79
N ASN A 160 24.98 16.40 3.15
CA ASN A 160 26.03 16.07 2.18
C ASN A 160 25.52 15.97 0.74
N ILE A 161 24.21 15.89 0.52
CA ILE A 161 23.59 15.73 -0.81
C ILE A 161 22.47 16.75 -0.99
N GLU A 162 22.53 17.50 -2.09
CA GLU A 162 21.55 18.53 -2.44
C GLU A 162 20.37 17.98 -3.26
N TRP A 163 19.69 16.95 -2.75
CA TRP A 163 18.39 16.57 -3.29
C TRP A 163 17.26 17.42 -2.67
N ASP A 164 16.17 17.58 -3.41
CA ASP A 164 14.95 18.23 -2.93
C ASP A 164 14.02 17.22 -2.24
N SER A 165 13.86 16.05 -2.87
CA SER A 165 13.07 14.95 -2.33
C SER A 165 13.58 13.61 -2.84
N PHE A 166 13.25 12.53 -2.15
CA PHE A 166 13.60 11.17 -2.57
C PHE A 166 12.45 10.20 -2.27
N PRO A 167 12.32 9.10 -3.04
CA PRO A 167 11.31 8.10 -2.77
C PRO A 167 11.78 7.21 -1.61
N LYS A 168 10.88 6.94 -0.67
CA LYS A 168 11.14 6.06 0.46
C LYS A 168 10.11 4.94 0.48
N ILE A 169 10.55 3.69 0.67
CA ILE A 169 9.66 2.58 1.00
C ILE A 169 9.41 2.62 2.51
N PHE A 170 8.15 2.85 2.90
CA PHE A 170 7.75 2.92 4.30
C PHE A 170 7.44 1.55 4.88
N LYS A 171 6.85 0.66 4.08
CA LYS A 171 6.42 -0.67 4.51
C LYS A 171 6.27 -1.60 3.31
N VAL A 172 6.54 -2.88 3.52
CA VAL A 172 6.30 -3.95 2.54
C VAL A 172 5.37 -4.97 3.17
N PHE A 173 4.32 -5.34 2.44
CA PHE A 173 3.39 -6.41 2.81
C PHE A 173 3.65 -7.62 1.93
N ILE A 174 3.58 -8.81 2.51
CA ILE A 174 3.85 -10.07 1.82
C ILE A 174 2.63 -10.97 1.98
N PHE A 175 2.05 -11.38 0.86
CA PHE A 175 0.88 -12.25 0.86
C PHE A 175 1.23 -13.57 0.18
N HIS A 176 0.78 -14.68 0.76
CA HIS A 176 0.74 -15.93 0.02
C HIS A 176 -0.26 -15.78 -1.15
N ALA A 177 0.23 -15.90 -2.38
CA ALA A 177 -0.52 -15.47 -3.56
C ALA A 177 -1.81 -16.28 -3.75
N TYR A 178 -1.79 -17.59 -3.47
CA TYR A 178 -2.95 -18.46 -3.63
C TYR A 178 -4.04 -18.18 -2.59
N SER A 179 -3.64 -17.88 -1.35
CA SER A 179 -4.57 -17.46 -0.28
C SER A 179 -5.18 -16.10 -0.60
N LEU A 180 -4.39 -15.14 -1.07
CA LEU A 180 -4.88 -13.82 -1.47
C LEU A 180 -5.83 -13.90 -2.67
N ALA A 181 -5.52 -14.74 -3.67
CA ALA A 181 -6.41 -15.05 -4.78
C ALA A 181 -7.71 -15.68 -4.29
N SER A 182 -7.66 -16.57 -3.28
CA SER A 182 -8.86 -17.18 -2.70
C SER A 182 -9.75 -16.15 -2.00
N LEU A 183 -9.18 -15.23 -1.21
CA LEU A 183 -9.93 -14.12 -0.61
C LEU A 183 -10.58 -13.23 -1.68
N ARG A 184 -9.80 -12.85 -2.71
CA ARG A 184 -10.26 -12.05 -3.84
C ARG A 184 -11.41 -12.73 -4.59
N ASP A 185 -11.23 -13.98 -4.98
CA ASP A 185 -12.18 -14.73 -5.79
C ASP A 185 -13.49 -14.97 -5.01
N THR A 186 -13.39 -15.35 -3.72
CA THR A 186 -14.57 -15.49 -2.84
C THR A 186 -15.33 -14.17 -2.72
N TYR A 187 -14.64 -13.05 -2.49
CA TYR A 187 -15.28 -11.74 -2.42
C TYR A 187 -15.94 -11.35 -3.74
N TRP A 188 -15.20 -11.45 -4.85
CA TRP A 188 -15.68 -11.02 -6.16
C TRP A 188 -16.89 -11.82 -6.61
N LEU A 189 -16.83 -13.16 -6.56
CA LEU A 189 -17.92 -14.05 -6.98
C LEU A 189 -19.21 -13.86 -6.17
N ASN A 190 -19.10 -13.45 -4.90
CA ASN A 190 -20.25 -13.20 -4.02
C ASN A 190 -20.64 -11.72 -3.93
N ASN A 191 -20.03 -10.85 -4.75
CA ASN A 191 -20.37 -9.43 -4.82
C ASN A 191 -20.44 -8.95 -6.29
N PRO A 192 -21.39 -9.48 -7.08
CA PRO A 192 -21.53 -9.12 -8.49
C PRO A 192 -21.82 -7.61 -8.66
N PRO A 193 -21.25 -6.96 -9.68
CA PRO A 193 -21.64 -5.62 -10.08
C PRO A 193 -23.16 -5.44 -10.20
N GLN A 194 -23.70 -4.33 -9.67
CA GLN A 194 -25.15 -4.08 -9.67
C GLN A 194 -25.76 -4.04 -11.08
N ASP A 195 -24.97 -3.65 -12.07
CA ASP A 195 -25.43 -3.50 -13.45
C ASP A 195 -25.43 -4.83 -14.24
N LEU A 196 -25.01 -5.94 -13.64
CA LEU A 196 -25.15 -7.28 -14.23
C LEU A 196 -26.61 -7.75 -14.31
N GLY A 197 -27.47 -7.30 -13.39
CA GLY A 197 -28.85 -7.80 -13.30
C GLY A 197 -28.88 -9.31 -13.06
N GLU A 198 -29.64 -10.05 -13.89
CA GLU A 198 -29.68 -11.53 -13.91
C GLU A 198 -28.47 -12.18 -14.60
N GLY A 199 -27.43 -11.40 -14.86
CA GLY A 199 -26.19 -11.85 -15.47
C GLY A 199 -25.36 -12.79 -14.60
N TYR A 200 -24.28 -13.29 -15.18
CA TYR A 200 -23.32 -14.17 -14.50
C TYR A 200 -21.96 -13.51 -14.35
N GLN A 201 -21.20 -13.94 -13.34
CA GLN A 201 -19.77 -13.66 -13.24
C GLN A 201 -19.04 -14.96 -12.91
N GLY A 202 -17.82 -15.09 -13.41
CA GLY A 202 -17.05 -16.32 -13.22
C GLY A 202 -15.69 -16.26 -13.91
N PHE A 203 -15.16 -17.42 -14.24
CA PHE A 203 -13.86 -17.55 -14.88
C PHE A 203 -14.00 -18.36 -16.15
N ASP A 204 -13.31 -17.92 -17.21
CA ASP A 204 -12.96 -18.79 -18.33
C ASP A 204 -11.50 -19.26 -18.16
N ILE A 205 -10.96 -19.94 -19.19
CA ILE A 205 -9.59 -20.47 -19.16
C ILE A 205 -8.49 -19.38 -19.17
N ARG A 206 -8.82 -18.12 -19.43
CA ARG A 206 -7.88 -17.00 -19.55
C ARG A 206 -8.17 -15.85 -18.59
N TYR A 207 -9.44 -15.58 -18.29
CA TYR A 207 -9.88 -14.35 -17.65
C TYR A 207 -11.02 -14.56 -16.66
N ALA A 208 -11.13 -13.61 -15.73
CA ALA A 208 -12.39 -13.31 -15.08
C ALA A 208 -13.36 -12.70 -16.10
N ILE A 209 -14.59 -13.19 -16.11
CA ILE A 209 -15.62 -12.83 -17.08
C ILE A 209 -16.90 -12.38 -16.40
N THR A 210 -17.60 -11.46 -17.06
CA THR A 210 -18.97 -11.05 -16.74
C THR A 210 -19.87 -11.33 -17.94
N CYS A 211 -21.11 -11.73 -17.70
CA CYS A 211 -22.11 -12.00 -18.71
C CYS A 211 -23.34 -11.14 -18.45
N LYS A 212 -23.62 -10.18 -19.34
CA LYS A 212 -24.78 -9.30 -19.23
C LYS A 212 -25.70 -9.55 -20.41
N LYS A 213 -26.93 -9.98 -20.15
CA LYS A 213 -27.93 -10.33 -21.19
C LYS A 213 -27.38 -11.35 -22.21
N GLY A 214 -26.64 -12.36 -21.74
CA GLY A 214 -26.02 -13.38 -22.59
C GLY A 214 -24.72 -12.96 -23.29
N ILE A 215 -24.27 -11.71 -23.16
CA ILE A 215 -23.03 -11.22 -23.76
C ILE A 215 -21.90 -11.36 -22.74
N TYR A 216 -20.96 -12.25 -23.04
CA TYR A 216 -19.75 -12.47 -22.26
C TYR A 216 -18.68 -11.45 -22.59
N SER A 217 -18.05 -10.89 -21.57
CA SER A 217 -16.93 -9.96 -21.71
C SER A 217 -15.89 -10.22 -20.63
N LYS A 218 -14.62 -9.97 -20.96
CA LYS A 218 -13.55 -9.92 -19.97
C LYS A 218 -13.88 -8.85 -18.94
N GLU A 219 -13.79 -9.18 -17.66
CA GLU A 219 -13.92 -8.17 -16.61
C GLU A 219 -12.73 -7.19 -16.65
N GLN A 220 -13.04 -5.90 -16.66
CA GLN A 220 -12.11 -4.77 -16.73
C GLN A 220 -12.16 -3.86 -15.49
N GLY A 221 -13.16 -4.02 -14.63
CA GLY A 221 -13.49 -3.01 -13.62
C GLY A 221 -13.06 -3.34 -12.18
N ASN A 222 -13.38 -4.53 -11.69
CA ASN A 222 -13.39 -4.83 -10.26
C ASN A 222 -12.48 -5.97 -9.87
N TYR A 223 -12.31 -6.97 -10.75
CA TYR A 223 -11.48 -8.13 -10.47
C TYR A 223 -10.02 -7.71 -10.25
N GLY A 224 -9.41 -8.26 -9.19
CA GLY A 224 -8.00 -8.02 -8.85
C GLY A 224 -7.69 -6.76 -8.04
N LYS A 225 -8.62 -5.83 -7.84
CA LYS A 225 -8.38 -4.63 -7.02
C LYS A 225 -8.21 -5.00 -5.54
N LEU A 226 -6.96 -5.09 -5.08
CA LEU A 226 -6.61 -5.52 -3.73
C LEU A 226 -7.26 -4.67 -2.65
N THR A 227 -7.49 -3.38 -2.89
CA THR A 227 -8.10 -2.46 -1.91
C THR A 227 -9.61 -2.62 -1.74
N ARG A 228 -10.25 -3.52 -2.50
CA ARG A 228 -11.71 -3.72 -2.47
C ARG A 228 -12.14 -5.02 -1.80
N ILE A 229 -11.23 -5.95 -1.55
CA ILE A 229 -11.58 -7.24 -0.95
C ILE A 229 -12.15 -6.99 0.46
N LYS A 230 -13.31 -7.59 0.74
CA LYS A 230 -13.91 -7.62 2.07
C LYS A 230 -13.75 -9.00 2.67
N THR A 231 -13.35 -9.03 3.93
CA THR A 231 -13.12 -10.24 4.71
C THR A 231 -14.16 -10.37 5.83
N LYS A 232 -14.08 -11.41 6.65
CA LYS A 232 -14.96 -11.54 7.83
C LYS A 232 -14.83 -10.33 8.78
N ALA A 233 -13.64 -9.74 8.86
CA ALA A 233 -13.40 -8.53 9.66
C ALA A 233 -14.21 -7.31 9.18
N ASP A 234 -14.64 -7.30 7.91
CA ASP A 234 -15.53 -6.27 7.34
C ASP A 234 -17.02 -6.62 7.47
N GLY A 235 -17.38 -7.71 8.15
CA GLY A 235 -18.74 -8.24 8.20
C GLY A 235 -19.18 -8.93 6.90
N PHE A 236 -18.24 -9.43 6.09
CA PHE A 236 -18.57 -10.20 4.90
C PHE A 236 -18.90 -11.65 5.26
N ASN A 237 -20.01 -12.16 4.72
CA ASN A 237 -20.59 -13.45 5.13
C ASN A 237 -19.91 -14.68 4.52
N TYR A 238 -19.08 -14.50 3.49
CA TYR A 238 -18.46 -15.60 2.76
C TYR A 238 -16.96 -15.65 3.04
N SER A 239 -16.43 -16.86 3.14
CA SER A 239 -15.01 -17.11 3.37
C SER A 239 -14.56 -18.35 2.61
N PRO A 240 -13.35 -18.36 2.04
CA PRO A 240 -12.77 -19.59 1.53
C PRO A 240 -12.46 -20.56 2.68
N GLN A 241 -12.16 -21.81 2.32
CA GLN A 241 -11.77 -22.85 3.26
C GLN A 241 -10.56 -22.40 4.10
N GLU A 242 -10.70 -22.50 5.42
CA GLU A 242 -9.65 -22.08 6.35
C GLU A 242 -8.45 -23.03 6.29
N THR A 243 -7.27 -22.44 6.06
CA THR A 243 -5.95 -23.07 6.18
C THR A 243 -5.02 -22.14 6.95
N ALA A 244 -3.88 -22.64 7.41
CA ALA A 244 -2.90 -21.83 8.12
C ALA A 244 -2.38 -20.66 7.23
N GLU A 245 -2.18 -20.90 5.94
CA GLU A 245 -1.76 -19.90 4.95
C GLU A 245 -2.85 -18.86 4.73
N LEU A 246 -4.12 -19.26 4.69
CA LEU A 246 -5.24 -18.33 4.54
C LEU A 246 -5.33 -17.40 5.75
N ILE A 247 -5.31 -17.95 6.98
CA ILE A 247 -5.41 -17.15 8.21
C ILE A 247 -4.24 -16.17 8.30
N ASP A 248 -3.02 -16.63 8.02
CA ASP A 248 -1.83 -15.78 7.99
C ASP A 248 -1.94 -14.64 6.96
N THR A 249 -2.45 -14.94 5.76
CA THR A 249 -2.66 -13.97 4.68
C THR A 249 -3.78 -12.98 4.99
N GLU A 250 -4.89 -13.44 5.55
CA GLU A 250 -6.03 -12.61 5.91
C GLU A 250 -5.66 -11.62 7.03
N ASN A 251 -4.89 -12.06 8.02
CA ASN A 251 -4.35 -11.19 9.07
C ASN A 251 -3.46 -10.09 8.49
N GLU A 252 -2.51 -10.46 7.63
CA GLU A 252 -1.66 -9.49 6.93
C GLU A 252 -2.48 -8.54 6.06
N TYR A 253 -3.52 -9.04 5.40
CA TYR A 253 -4.38 -8.27 4.50
C TYR A 253 -5.22 -7.23 5.26
N ASN A 254 -5.74 -7.58 6.43
CA ASN A 254 -6.45 -6.65 7.29
C ASN A 254 -5.51 -5.53 7.80
N LEU A 255 -4.28 -5.89 8.20
CA LEU A 255 -3.24 -4.90 8.54
C LEU A 255 -2.92 -3.98 7.36
N PHE A 256 -2.77 -4.54 6.16
CA PHE A 256 -2.55 -3.78 4.93
C PHE A 256 -3.65 -2.75 4.70
N LYS A 257 -4.93 -3.13 4.77
CA LYS A 257 -6.07 -2.22 4.55
C LYS A 257 -6.05 -1.02 5.48
N GLU A 258 -5.76 -1.22 6.76
CA GLU A 258 -5.72 -0.13 7.72
C GLU A 258 -4.51 0.78 7.50
N GLU A 259 -3.34 0.17 7.28
CA GLU A 259 -2.07 0.87 7.21
C GLU A 259 -1.93 1.70 5.93
N ILE A 260 -2.42 1.24 4.78
CA ILE A 260 -2.35 2.02 3.54
C ILE A 260 -3.07 3.36 3.67
N ILE A 261 -4.20 3.39 4.38
CA ILE A 261 -5.01 4.59 4.56
C ILE A 261 -4.31 5.49 5.59
N PHE A 262 -3.97 4.92 6.75
CA PHE A 262 -3.42 5.68 7.86
C PHE A 262 -2.04 6.28 7.55
N LEU A 263 -1.18 5.55 6.86
CA LEU A 263 0.15 6.04 6.50
C LEU A 263 0.09 7.23 5.54
N GLY A 264 -0.75 7.17 4.50
CA GLY A 264 -0.93 8.32 3.60
C GLY A 264 -1.55 9.52 4.32
N PHE A 265 -2.50 9.30 5.23
CA PHE A 265 -3.04 10.35 6.10
C PHE A 265 -1.93 10.99 6.96
N LYS A 266 -1.11 10.17 7.63
CA LYS A 266 0.00 10.63 8.47
C LYS A 266 0.99 11.47 7.67
N ILE A 267 1.39 11.00 6.48
CA ILE A 267 2.31 11.74 5.61
C ILE A 267 1.72 13.10 5.27
N ILE A 268 0.46 13.17 4.83
CA ILE A 268 -0.22 14.44 4.51
C ILE A 268 -0.27 15.36 5.72
N ALA A 269 -0.77 14.88 6.86
CA ALA A 269 -0.91 15.71 8.06
C ALA A 269 0.43 16.30 8.52
N GLN A 270 1.53 15.53 8.38
CA GLN A 270 2.87 15.90 8.83
C GLN A 270 3.73 16.58 7.75
N GLU A 271 3.20 16.86 6.56
CA GLU A 271 3.92 17.68 5.57
C GLU A 271 4.25 19.05 6.19
N LYS A 272 5.41 19.62 5.85
CA LYS A 272 5.92 20.88 6.44
C LYS A 272 4.94 22.04 6.31
N LYS A 273 4.25 22.13 5.16
CA LYS A 273 3.21 23.14 4.88
C LYS A 273 1.91 22.93 5.68
N HIS A 274 1.77 21.81 6.37
CA HIS A 274 0.65 21.49 7.24
C HIS A 274 1.13 21.54 8.69
N LEU A 275 1.19 20.42 9.41
CA LEU A 275 1.66 20.44 10.80
C LEU A 275 3.20 20.35 10.90
N GLY A 276 3.87 19.74 9.93
CA GLY A 276 5.27 19.34 10.06
C GLY A 276 5.48 18.17 11.04
N MET A 277 6.73 17.71 11.14
CA MET A 277 7.06 16.47 11.86
C MET A 277 6.88 16.49 13.38
N ASN A 278 6.86 17.67 14.01
CA ASN A 278 6.73 17.82 15.47
C ASN A 278 5.27 17.88 15.97
N SER A 279 4.32 17.35 15.18
CA SER A 279 2.91 17.27 15.56
C SER A 279 2.69 16.26 16.70
N ILE A 280 1.75 16.57 17.60
CA ILE A 280 1.31 15.68 18.68
C ILE A 280 0.23 14.74 18.15
N SER A 281 0.37 13.43 18.40
CA SER A 281 -0.66 12.44 18.06
C SER A 281 -1.89 12.58 18.96
N LEU A 282 -3.07 12.56 18.36
CA LEU A 282 -4.35 12.45 19.04
C LEU A 282 -4.80 10.98 19.07
N LYS A 283 -5.10 10.48 20.26
CA LYS A 283 -5.39 9.05 20.50
C LYS A 283 -6.70 8.83 21.23
N GLU A 284 -7.38 7.75 20.89
CA GLU A 284 -8.56 7.21 21.58
C GLU A 284 -8.35 5.71 21.74
N ASN A 285 -8.46 5.18 22.96
CA ASN A 285 -8.20 3.76 23.28
C ASN A 285 -6.86 3.24 22.74
N GLY A 286 -5.81 4.08 22.81
CA GLY A 286 -4.46 3.77 22.29
C GLY A 286 -4.29 3.93 20.77
N ASN A 287 -5.38 4.02 20.01
CA ASN A 287 -5.34 4.17 18.55
C ASN A 287 -5.22 5.65 18.15
N THR A 288 -4.29 5.95 17.25
CA THR A 288 -4.12 7.31 16.74
C THR A 288 -5.17 7.59 15.68
N TYR A 289 -5.98 8.63 15.88
CA TYR A 289 -7.00 9.07 14.92
C TYR A 289 -6.65 10.40 14.24
N GLY A 290 -5.63 11.10 14.73
CA GLY A 290 -5.25 12.40 14.21
C GLY A 290 -3.92 12.91 14.72
N PHE A 291 -3.54 14.08 14.23
CA PHE A 291 -2.35 14.81 14.62
C PHE A 291 -2.72 16.27 14.84
N LYS A 292 -2.10 16.94 15.81
CA LYS A 292 -2.27 18.36 16.04
C LYS A 292 -0.96 19.09 16.19
N LYS A 293 -0.96 20.38 15.88
CA LYS A 293 0.09 21.32 16.23
C LYS A 293 -0.54 22.69 16.42
N ASN A 294 -0.11 23.39 17.47
CA ASN A 294 -0.68 24.65 17.89
C ASN A 294 -2.21 24.52 17.98
N HIS A 295 -2.97 25.36 17.27
CA HIS A 295 -4.44 25.37 17.32
C HIS A 295 -5.10 24.59 16.17
N THR A 296 -4.33 23.75 15.48
CA THR A 296 -4.75 23.05 14.25
C THR A 296 -4.66 21.55 14.44
N ALA A 297 -5.73 20.82 14.07
CA ALA A 297 -5.72 19.36 14.03
C ALA A 297 -6.12 18.80 12.66
N PHE A 298 -5.45 17.73 12.24
CA PHE A 298 -5.84 16.86 11.14
C PHE A 298 -6.38 15.55 11.73
N LEU A 299 -7.56 15.12 11.29
CA LEU A 299 -8.28 13.96 11.81
C LEU A 299 -8.69 13.02 10.66
N LEU A 300 -8.61 11.71 10.86
CA LEU A 300 -9.05 10.71 9.88
C LEU A 300 -10.45 10.18 10.23
N SER A 301 -11.43 10.40 9.36
CA SER A 301 -12.84 10.16 9.66
C SER A 301 -13.19 8.71 9.98
N SER A 302 -12.53 7.75 9.35
CA SER A 302 -12.76 6.31 9.58
C SER A 302 -12.28 5.85 10.97
N LYS A 303 -11.38 6.61 11.61
CA LYS A 303 -10.89 6.35 12.96
C LYS A 303 -11.54 7.23 14.03
N LEU A 304 -12.53 8.05 13.67
CA LEU A 304 -13.25 8.94 14.58
C LEU A 304 -14.63 8.36 14.89
N ASN A 305 -15.07 8.53 16.14
CA ASN A 305 -16.50 8.53 16.42
C ASN A 305 -17.12 9.80 15.81
N LYS A 306 -18.08 9.64 14.88
CA LYS A 306 -18.56 10.67 13.92
C LYS A 306 -19.13 11.96 14.55
N LYS A 307 -19.20 12.09 15.87
CA LYS A 307 -19.75 13.24 16.60
C LYS A 307 -18.71 14.08 17.34
N ILE A 308 -17.53 13.54 17.67
CA ILE A 308 -16.64 14.17 18.66
C ILE A 308 -16.10 15.54 18.19
N PHE A 309 -15.76 15.67 16.91
CA PHE A 309 -15.24 16.92 16.34
C PHE A 309 -16.33 17.97 16.04
N HIS A 310 -17.60 17.66 16.31
CA HIS A 310 -18.71 18.60 16.30
C HIS A 310 -19.02 19.16 17.69
N GLU A 311 -18.30 18.72 18.73
CA GLU A 311 -18.49 19.17 20.10
C GLU A 311 -17.48 20.26 20.45
N THR A 312 -17.94 21.39 21.01
CA THR A 312 -17.07 22.49 21.43
C THR A 312 -16.08 22.05 22.52
N SER A 313 -16.46 21.07 23.36
CA SER A 313 -15.60 20.43 24.36
C SER A 313 -14.32 19.85 23.74
N PHE A 314 -14.42 19.22 22.57
CA PHE A 314 -13.27 18.65 21.87
C PHE A 314 -12.23 19.73 21.52
N TYR A 315 -12.67 20.89 21.04
CA TYR A 315 -11.78 22.00 20.69
C TYR A 315 -11.14 22.60 21.93
N ILE A 316 -11.90 22.80 23.00
CA ILE A 316 -11.40 23.35 24.27
C ILE A 316 -10.35 22.42 24.87
N THR A 317 -10.68 21.13 25.04
CA THR A 317 -9.78 20.13 25.63
C THR A 317 -8.48 19.98 24.84
N ASN A 318 -8.54 20.12 23.51
CA ASN A 318 -7.37 19.98 22.65
C ASN A 318 -6.67 21.30 22.30
N ASN A 319 -7.17 22.44 22.81
CA ASN A 319 -6.70 23.79 22.49
C ASN A 319 -6.72 24.09 20.98
N LEU A 320 -7.82 23.77 20.29
CA LEU A 320 -7.97 23.90 18.84
C LEU A 320 -8.87 25.08 18.48
N THR A 321 -8.52 25.78 17.40
CA THR A 321 -9.39 26.75 16.71
C THR A 321 -9.86 26.20 15.37
N GLN A 322 -9.15 25.22 14.80
CA GLN A 322 -9.49 24.62 13.52
C GLN A 322 -9.21 23.10 13.48
N CYS A 323 -10.11 22.37 12.80
CA CYS A 323 -9.97 20.95 12.51
C CYS A 323 -10.14 20.66 11.02
N ILE A 324 -9.29 19.81 10.49
CA ILE A 324 -9.33 19.30 9.11
C ILE A 324 -9.67 17.81 9.20
N VAL A 325 -10.89 17.45 8.80
CA VAL A 325 -11.37 16.06 8.82
C VAL A 325 -11.25 15.46 7.42
N MET A 326 -10.49 14.39 7.31
CA MET A 326 -10.17 13.73 6.05
C MET A 326 -10.89 12.38 5.92
N THR A 327 -11.41 12.09 4.74
CA THR A 327 -11.89 10.74 4.37
C THR A 327 -10.72 9.79 4.08
N ASP A 328 -11.01 8.51 3.86
CA ASP A 328 -9.99 7.50 3.47
C ASP A 328 -9.35 7.77 2.09
N LYS A 329 -10.02 8.59 1.26
CA LYS A 329 -9.50 9.14 0.01
C LYS A 329 -8.86 10.52 0.17
N TYR A 330 -8.65 10.95 1.40
CA TYR A 330 -8.02 12.22 1.78
C TYR A 330 -8.75 13.50 1.34
N LYS A 331 -9.99 13.37 0.85
CA LYS A 331 -10.89 14.53 0.68
C LYS A 331 -11.21 15.12 2.05
N SER A 332 -11.05 16.43 2.16
CA SER A 332 -11.00 17.14 3.44
C SER A 332 -12.18 18.08 3.62
N THR A 333 -12.65 18.17 4.87
CA THR A 333 -13.60 19.19 5.33
C THR A 333 -12.97 19.99 6.45
N ILE A 334 -13.06 21.32 6.36
CA ILE A 334 -12.47 22.25 7.33
C ILE A 334 -13.57 22.79 8.24
N TYR A 335 -13.31 22.70 9.55
CA TYR A 335 -14.15 23.23 10.61
C TYR A 335 -13.36 24.25 11.42
N LYS A 336 -14.00 25.35 11.81
CA LYS A 336 -13.41 26.37 12.69
C LYS A 336 -14.34 26.66 13.88
N LEU A 337 -13.74 26.85 15.04
CA LEU A 337 -14.43 27.34 16.22
C LEU A 337 -14.51 28.87 16.15
N LYS A 338 -15.73 29.44 16.13
CA LYS A 338 -16.00 30.87 16.19
C LYS A 338 -17.12 31.13 17.18
N ASN A 339 -16.92 32.01 18.16
CA ASN A 339 -17.92 32.38 19.17
C ASN A 339 -18.55 31.16 19.87
N LYS A 340 -17.73 30.17 20.25
CA LYS A 340 -18.16 28.87 20.85
C LYS A 340 -19.00 27.96 19.95
N GLU A 341 -19.19 28.34 18.68
CA GLU A 341 -19.85 27.52 17.66
C GLU A 341 -18.84 26.95 16.67
N ILE A 342 -19.06 25.70 16.25
CA ILE A 342 -18.23 25.05 15.23
C ILE A 342 -18.87 25.28 13.86
N LYS A 343 -18.18 26.01 13.00
CA LYS A 343 -18.63 26.32 11.63
C LYS A 343 -17.87 25.50 10.62
N LYS A 344 -18.60 24.86 9.72
CA LYS A 344 -18.05 24.20 8.53
C LYS A 344 -17.70 25.27 7.50
N ILE A 345 -16.43 25.37 7.13
CA ILE A 345 -15.91 26.41 6.25
C ILE A 345 -15.89 25.95 4.79
N LYS A 346 -15.39 24.74 4.55
CA LYS A 346 -15.23 24.20 3.20
C LYS A 346 -15.23 22.67 3.23
N THR A 347 -15.77 22.06 2.18
CA THR A 347 -15.91 20.61 2.00
C THR A 347 -15.26 20.16 0.71
N ASP A 348 -14.94 18.86 0.66
CA ASP A 348 -14.43 18.18 -0.53
C ASP A 348 -13.14 18.78 -1.11
N ILE A 349 -12.26 19.23 -0.22
CA ILE A 349 -10.99 19.84 -0.58
C ILE A 349 -9.95 18.75 -0.78
N LYS A 350 -9.23 18.79 -1.91
CA LYS A 350 -8.07 17.93 -2.15
C LYS A 350 -6.91 18.33 -1.22
N PRO A 351 -6.06 17.38 -0.74
CA PRO A 351 -4.95 17.66 0.16
C PRO A 351 -4.09 18.87 -0.24
N LYS A 352 -3.74 18.96 -1.52
CA LYS A 352 -2.91 20.05 -2.07
C LYS A 352 -3.50 21.45 -1.94
N LYS A 353 -4.82 21.58 -1.76
CA LYS A 353 -5.53 22.86 -1.63
C LYS A 353 -5.89 23.22 -0.18
N ILE A 354 -5.55 22.37 0.79
CA ILE A 354 -5.91 22.64 2.21
C ILE A 354 -5.25 23.94 2.69
N ILE A 355 -4.01 24.20 2.24
CA ILE A 355 -3.23 25.37 2.66
C ILE A 355 -3.91 26.71 2.35
N ASP A 356 -4.73 26.74 1.31
CA ASP A 356 -5.45 27.94 0.86
C ASP A 356 -6.58 28.35 1.84
N PHE A 357 -6.92 27.49 2.82
CA PHE A 357 -8.10 27.65 3.68
C PHE A 357 -7.79 27.51 5.18
N ILE A 358 -6.57 27.13 5.56
CA ILE A 358 -6.17 26.98 6.97
C ILE A 358 -5.38 28.20 7.43
N ASP A 359 -5.51 28.52 8.71
CA ASP A 359 -4.66 29.55 9.31
C ASP A 359 -3.21 29.04 9.39
N PRO A 360 -2.19 29.91 9.23
CA PRO A 360 -0.79 29.52 9.34
C PRO A 360 -0.53 28.78 10.65
N VAL A 361 0.17 27.64 10.57
CA VAL A 361 0.45 26.76 11.71
C VAL A 361 1.66 27.23 12.49
#